data_AF-A0A9D7LRP9-F1
#
_entry.id   AF-A0A9D7LRP9-F1
#
_cell.length_a   1.000
_cell.length_b   1.000
_cell.length_c   1.000
_cell.angle_alpha   90.00
_cell.angle_beta   90.00
_cell.angle_gamma   90.00
#
_symmetry.space_group_name_H-M   'P 1'
#
loop_
_entity.id
_entity.type
_entity.pdbx_description
1 polymer ?
#
loop_
_entity_poly.entity_id
_entity_poly.type
_entity_poly.pdbx_seq_one_letter_code
_entity_poly.pdbx_strand_id
1 'polypeptide(L)'
;MLRPHITISLFGLLEFSTAWAQTPPAEVPLPAPHISTPVTQGVQPSDHVPLADYLALLRQIAPAAEAGARDYLAAFARRCGRPLTPAELRRAMADGDGDPALMALIRANHLGDTAGREQLAGQIRCPGKAAR
;
A
#
# COMPACT_ATOMS: atom_id res chain seq x y z
N MET A 1 30.06 -0.37 35.39
CA MET A 1 30.52 -1.71 35.83
C MET A 1 29.25 -2.55 36.02
N LEU A 2 29.09 -3.79 35.59
CA LEU A 2 29.83 -4.69 34.73
C LEU A 2 28.77 -5.75 34.34
N ARG A 3 28.68 -6.04 33.05
CA ARG A 3 27.92 -7.16 32.49
C ARG A 3 28.55 -8.48 32.98
N PRO A 4 27.78 -9.56 33.18
CA PRO A 4 28.32 -10.82 32.72
C PRO A 4 27.34 -11.57 31.83
N HIS A 5 27.95 -12.16 30.81
CA HIS A 5 27.38 -12.95 29.76
C HIS A 5 27.10 -14.37 30.25
N ILE A 6 26.00 -14.97 29.78
CA ILE A 6 25.95 -16.42 29.59
C ILE A 6 25.56 -16.67 28.13
N THR A 7 26.58 -17.04 27.38
CA THR A 7 26.53 -17.74 26.10
C THR A 7 25.95 -19.14 26.29
N ILE A 8 24.88 -19.47 25.56
CA ILE A 8 24.62 -20.86 25.16
C ILE A 8 24.31 -20.82 23.66
N SER A 9 25.29 -21.27 22.87
CA SER A 9 25.05 -21.72 21.51
C SER A 9 24.44 -23.10 21.58
N LEU A 10 23.32 -23.33 20.90
CA LEU A 10 22.94 -24.68 20.50
C LEU A 10 22.33 -24.62 19.10
N PHE A 11 23.06 -25.27 18.19
CA PHE A 11 22.64 -25.69 16.86
C PHE A 11 21.24 -26.32 16.92
N GLY A 12 20.28 -25.70 16.22
CA GLY A 12 18.97 -26.25 15.94
C GLY A 12 18.84 -26.48 14.43
N LEU A 13 18.61 -27.74 14.08
CA LEU A 13 18.67 -28.34 12.76
C LEU A 13 17.87 -27.64 11.65
N LEU A 14 18.45 -27.73 10.46
CA LEU A 14 17.84 -27.72 9.15
C LEU A 14 16.38 -28.23 9.14
N GLU A 15 15.43 -27.37 8.80
CA GLU A 15 14.13 -27.79 8.23
C GLU A 15 13.99 -27.10 6.88
N PHE A 16 14.57 -27.76 5.87
CA PHE A 16 14.39 -27.45 4.47
C PHE A 16 12.92 -27.68 4.17
N SER A 17 12.16 -26.60 4.01
CA SER A 17 10.78 -26.70 3.52
C SER A 17 10.82 -27.40 2.17
N THR A 18 10.34 -28.62 2.17
CA THR A 18 10.32 -29.53 1.03
C THR A 18 9.50 -28.92 -0.08
N ALA A 19 10.12 -28.86 -1.27
CA ALA A 19 9.48 -28.49 -2.51
C ALA A 19 8.21 -29.33 -2.72
N TRP A 20 7.07 -28.68 -2.85
CA TRP A 20 5.86 -29.33 -3.33
C TRP A 20 5.91 -29.35 -4.85
N ALA A 21 6.46 -30.43 -5.41
CA ALA A 21 6.17 -30.83 -6.76
C ALA A 21 4.77 -31.46 -6.77
N GLN A 22 3.78 -30.75 -7.30
CA GLN A 22 2.46 -31.32 -7.60
C GLN A 22 2.28 -31.28 -9.11
N THR A 23 2.62 -32.39 -9.77
CA THR A 23 2.28 -32.67 -11.17
C THR A 23 0.78 -32.99 -11.28
N PRO A 24 -0.03 -32.19 -11.99
CA PRO A 24 -1.38 -32.59 -12.34
C PRO A 24 -1.35 -33.66 -13.45
N PRO A 25 -2.14 -34.74 -13.35
CA PRO A 25 -2.31 -35.68 -14.45
C PRO A 25 -3.38 -35.19 -15.44
N ALA A 26 -3.18 -35.61 -16.68
CA ALA A 26 -4.18 -35.77 -17.74
C ALA A 26 -4.77 -34.48 -18.35
N GLU A 27 -4.10 -34.06 -19.42
CA GLU A 27 -4.70 -33.33 -20.54
C GLU A 27 -5.87 -34.14 -21.13
N VAL A 28 -7.09 -33.68 -20.88
CA VAL A 28 -8.30 -34.09 -21.62
C VAL A 28 -8.69 -32.88 -22.48
N PRO A 29 -8.66 -32.96 -23.82
CA PRO A 29 -9.15 -31.89 -24.67
C PRO A 29 -10.68 -31.91 -24.64
N LEU A 30 -11.27 -31.14 -23.72
CA LEU A 30 -12.69 -30.81 -23.77
C LEU A 30 -12.87 -29.57 -24.67
N PRO A 31 -13.83 -29.57 -25.61
CA PRO A 31 -14.07 -28.42 -26.48
C PRO A 31 -14.55 -27.24 -25.65
N ALA A 32 -13.75 -26.17 -25.62
CA ALA A 32 -14.07 -24.96 -24.89
C ALA A 32 -15.35 -24.30 -25.46
N PRO A 33 -16.40 -24.09 -24.66
CA PRO A 33 -17.28 -22.97 -24.88
C PRO A 33 -16.43 -21.72 -24.61
N HIS A 34 -16.31 -20.87 -25.62
CA HIS A 34 -15.68 -19.55 -25.55
C HIS A 34 -16.52 -18.63 -24.64
N ILE A 35 -16.54 -18.91 -23.34
CA ILE A 35 -16.93 -17.93 -22.36
C ILE A 35 -15.77 -16.93 -22.35
N SER A 36 -15.93 -15.89 -23.17
CA SER A 36 -15.11 -14.69 -23.09
C SER A 36 -15.35 -14.09 -21.71
N THR A 37 -14.59 -14.54 -20.71
CA THR A 37 -14.41 -13.77 -19.50
C THR A 37 -13.84 -12.44 -19.97
N PRO A 38 -14.50 -11.30 -19.72
CA PRO A 38 -13.86 -10.03 -19.99
C PRO A 38 -12.59 -10.05 -19.17
N VAL A 39 -11.44 -10.05 -19.85
CA VAL A 39 -10.19 -9.61 -19.24
C VAL A 39 -10.55 -8.29 -18.59
N THR A 40 -10.53 -8.25 -17.26
CA THR A 40 -10.56 -6.99 -16.53
C THR A 40 -9.30 -6.27 -16.97
N GLN A 41 -9.37 -5.56 -18.09
CA GLN A 41 -8.45 -4.50 -18.43
C GLN A 41 -8.45 -3.65 -17.18
N GLY A 42 -7.34 -3.70 -16.43
CA GLY A 42 -7.17 -2.91 -15.23
C GLY A 42 -7.66 -1.52 -15.55
N VAL A 43 -8.74 -1.11 -14.88
CA VAL A 43 -9.37 0.18 -15.12
C VAL A 43 -8.24 1.17 -14.93
N GLN A 44 -7.73 1.71 -16.04
CA GLN A 44 -6.71 2.74 -15.98
C GLN A 44 -7.30 3.81 -15.07
N PRO A 45 -6.63 4.15 -13.95
CA PRO A 45 -7.15 5.13 -13.01
C PRO A 45 -7.52 6.37 -13.81
N SER A 46 -8.82 6.62 -14.01
CA SER A 46 -9.27 7.64 -14.95
C SER A 46 -8.64 8.97 -14.56
N ASP A 47 -7.84 9.53 -15.47
CA ASP A 47 -7.05 10.71 -15.14
C ASP A 47 -7.89 11.98 -14.90
N HIS A 48 -9.18 11.86 -15.17
CA HIS A 48 -10.14 12.94 -15.14
C HIS A 48 -11.06 12.95 -13.93
N VAL A 49 -10.93 12.02 -12.97
CA VAL A 49 -11.77 12.05 -11.75
C VAL A 49 -11.34 13.22 -10.86
N PRO A 50 -12.24 14.19 -10.57
CA PRO A 50 -11.96 15.28 -9.65
C PRO A 50 -11.60 14.76 -8.25
N LEU A 51 -10.73 15.49 -7.54
CA LEU A 51 -10.29 15.08 -6.20
C LEU A 51 -11.46 14.88 -5.23
N ALA A 52 -12.45 15.77 -5.28
CA ALA A 52 -13.61 15.72 -4.40
C ALA A 52 -14.44 14.44 -4.61
N ASP A 53 -14.66 14.06 -5.88
CA ASP A 53 -15.40 12.84 -6.23
C ASP A 53 -14.63 11.59 -5.82
N TYR A 54 -13.31 11.60 -5.99
CA TYR A 54 -12.46 10.50 -5.55
C TYR A 54 -12.49 10.31 -4.03
N LEU A 55 -12.37 11.40 -3.26
CA LEU A 55 -12.50 11.33 -1.80
C LEU A 55 -13.92 10.93 -1.38
N ALA A 56 -14.96 11.40 -2.08
CA ALA A 56 -16.33 10.99 -1.80
C ALA A 56 -16.52 9.47 -1.97
N LEU A 57 -15.92 8.88 -3.01
CA LEU A 57 -15.90 7.44 -3.21
C LEU A 57 -15.13 6.73 -2.09
N LEU A 58 -13.93 7.20 -1.72
CA LEU A 58 -13.18 6.64 -0.60
C LEU A 58 -14.00 6.64 0.69
N ARG A 59 -14.73 7.72 0.98
CA ARG A 59 -15.56 7.80 2.18
C ARG A 59 -16.69 6.77 2.21
N GLN A 60 -17.20 6.37 1.04
CA GLN A 60 -18.23 5.34 0.95
C GLN A 60 -17.66 3.93 1.18
N ILE A 61 -16.46 3.64 0.66
CA ILE A 61 -15.89 2.28 0.68
C ILE A 61 -14.98 2.02 1.90
N ALA A 62 -14.27 3.05 2.36
CA ALA A 62 -13.28 2.97 3.42
C ALA A 62 -13.11 4.37 4.06
N PRO A 63 -13.93 4.74 5.05
CA PRO A 63 -13.86 6.05 5.70
C PRO A 63 -12.46 6.42 6.23
N ALA A 64 -11.72 5.43 6.75
CA ALA A 64 -10.33 5.63 7.19
C ALA A 64 -9.36 5.96 6.04
N ALA A 65 -9.61 5.42 4.84
CA ALA A 65 -8.81 5.74 3.66
C ALA A 65 -9.03 7.18 3.21
N GLU A 66 -10.27 7.68 3.26
CA GLU A 66 -10.56 9.08 2.98
C GLU A 66 -9.90 10.02 3.98
N ALA A 67 -10.02 9.73 5.28
CA ALA A 67 -9.38 10.53 6.32
C ALA A 67 -7.84 10.52 6.18
N GLY A 68 -7.24 9.35 5.96
CA GLY A 68 -5.80 9.21 5.73
C GLY A 68 -5.32 9.93 4.45
N ALA A 69 -6.11 9.89 3.37
CA ALA A 69 -5.81 10.64 2.16
C ALA A 69 -5.86 12.16 2.40
N ARG A 70 -6.83 12.67 3.16
CA ARG A 70 -6.89 14.09 3.54
C ARG A 70 -5.69 14.53 4.35
N ASP A 71 -5.29 13.73 5.34
CA ASP A 71 -4.09 14.01 6.15
C ASP A 71 -2.84 14.06 5.26
N TYR A 72 -2.70 13.10 4.34
CA TYR A 72 -1.58 13.04 3.40
C TYR A 72 -1.54 14.27 2.49
N LEU A 73 -2.69 14.67 1.91
CA LEU A 73 -2.79 15.87 1.07
C LEU A 73 -2.37 17.14 1.81
N ALA A 74 -2.87 17.33 3.03
CA ALA A 74 -2.55 18.50 3.85
C ALA A 74 -1.06 18.54 4.22
N ALA A 75 -0.53 17.41 4.66
CA ALA A 75 0.87 17.29 5.06
C ALA A 75 1.84 17.39 3.87
N PHE A 76 1.45 16.86 2.69
CA PHE A 76 2.18 17.03 1.45
C PHE A 76 2.23 18.50 1.03
N ALA A 77 1.10 19.21 1.03
CA ALA A 77 1.05 20.62 0.69
C ALA A 77 1.95 21.46 1.60
N ARG A 78 1.89 21.23 2.91
CA ARG A 78 2.75 21.90 3.90
C ARG A 78 4.24 21.65 3.66
N ARG A 79 4.63 20.41 3.33
CA ARG A 79 6.06 20.04 3.27
C ARG A 79 6.68 20.23 1.90
N CYS A 80 5.91 20.03 0.84
CA CYS A 80 6.38 20.08 -0.53
C CYS A 80 6.05 21.40 -1.23
N GLY A 81 5.31 22.30 -0.59
CA GLY A 81 5.02 23.65 -1.08
C GLY A 81 4.09 23.70 -2.29
N ARG A 82 3.42 22.59 -2.61
CA ARG A 82 2.44 22.49 -3.68
C ARG A 82 1.34 21.48 -3.32
N PRO A 83 0.12 21.63 -3.85
CA PRO A 83 -0.88 20.58 -3.73
C PRO A 83 -0.45 19.32 -4.48
N LEU A 84 -0.84 18.16 -3.96
CA LEU A 84 -0.79 16.89 -4.67
C LEU A 84 -1.96 16.83 -5.66
N THR A 85 -1.71 16.38 -6.88
CA THR A 85 -2.76 16.26 -7.90
C THR A 85 -3.63 15.01 -7.65
N PRO A 86 -4.86 14.96 -8.21
CA PRO A 86 -5.70 13.76 -8.10
C PRO A 86 -5.02 12.51 -8.68
N ALA A 87 -4.28 12.67 -9.78
CA ALA A 87 -3.54 11.58 -10.41
C ALA A 87 -2.40 11.07 -9.53
N GLU A 88 -1.65 11.97 -8.91
CA GLU A 88 -0.59 11.60 -7.97
C GLU A 88 -1.15 10.89 -6.73
N LEU A 89 -2.31 11.32 -6.20
CA LEU A 89 -2.95 10.63 -5.07
C LEU A 89 -3.39 9.22 -5.45
N ARG A 90 -4.07 9.06 -6.60
CA ARG A 90 -4.48 7.74 -7.11
C ARG A 90 -3.28 6.83 -7.30
N ARG A 91 -2.21 7.35 -7.89
CA ARG A 91 -0.95 6.63 -8.07
C ARG A 91 -0.33 6.24 -6.72
N ALA A 92 -0.26 7.16 -5.78
CA ALA A 92 0.22 6.90 -4.43
C ALA A 92 -0.63 5.87 -3.67
N MET A 93 -1.88 5.61 -4.05
CA MET A 93 -2.66 4.52 -3.46
C MET A 93 -2.56 3.20 -4.22
N ALA A 94 -2.44 3.24 -5.53
CA ALA A 94 -2.59 2.05 -6.39
C ALA A 94 -1.26 1.45 -6.88
N ASP A 95 -0.15 2.20 -6.84
CA ASP A 95 1.15 1.69 -7.29
C ASP A 95 1.74 0.70 -6.28
N GLY A 96 1.87 -0.57 -6.66
CA GLY A 96 2.43 -1.61 -5.79
C GLY A 96 1.63 -1.75 -4.50
N ASP A 97 2.31 -1.64 -3.35
CA ASP A 97 1.68 -1.63 -2.02
C ASP A 97 1.14 -0.24 -1.61
N GLY A 98 1.22 0.75 -2.50
CA GLY A 98 0.95 2.17 -2.23
C GLY A 98 2.16 2.91 -1.64
N ASP A 99 2.01 4.23 -1.50
CA ASP A 99 2.98 5.08 -0.80
C ASP A 99 2.96 4.73 0.69
N PRO A 100 4.10 4.37 1.30
CA PRO A 100 4.14 3.86 2.66
C PRO A 100 3.69 4.89 3.69
N ALA A 101 3.91 6.19 3.46
CA ALA A 101 3.44 7.22 4.39
C ALA A 101 1.91 7.38 4.30
N LEU A 102 1.35 7.33 3.10
CA LEU A 102 -0.09 7.32 2.89
C LEU A 102 -0.75 6.08 3.51
N MET A 103 -0.23 4.88 3.25
CA MET A 103 -0.77 3.64 3.83
C MET A 103 -0.70 3.64 5.36
N ALA A 104 0.40 4.15 5.93
CA ALA A 104 0.53 4.30 7.37
C ALA A 104 -0.47 5.32 7.95
N LEU A 105 -0.74 6.43 7.27
CA LEU A 105 -1.76 7.40 7.69
C LEU A 105 -3.17 6.81 7.65
N ILE A 106 -3.50 6.00 6.64
CA ILE A 106 -4.77 5.28 6.57
C ILE A 106 -4.92 4.34 7.76
N ARG A 107 -3.88 3.57 8.09
CA ARG A 107 -3.87 2.70 9.28
C ARG A 107 -4.03 3.51 10.57
N ALA A 108 -3.29 4.60 10.73
CA ALA A 108 -3.36 5.42 11.94
C ALA A 108 -4.76 6.03 12.11
N ASN A 109 -5.40 6.46 11.03
CA ASN A 109 -6.80 6.91 11.04
C ASN A 109 -7.77 5.78 11.41
N HIS A 110 -7.56 4.58 10.89
CA HIS A 110 -8.37 3.41 11.25
C HIS A 110 -8.26 3.07 12.75
N LEU A 111 -7.06 3.19 13.32
CA LEU A 111 -6.79 2.90 14.73
C LEU A 111 -7.11 4.05 15.68
N GLY A 112 -7.44 5.24 15.17
CA GLY A 112 -7.59 6.45 15.99
C GLY A 112 -6.28 6.97 16.59
N ASP A 113 -5.13 6.61 16.02
CA ASP A 113 -3.80 6.99 16.49
C ASP A 113 -3.45 8.41 16.05
N THR A 114 -3.87 9.40 16.85
CA THR A 114 -3.59 10.83 16.59
C THR A 114 -2.10 11.17 16.69
N ALA A 115 -1.36 10.58 17.61
CA ALA A 115 0.07 10.84 17.75
C ALA A 115 0.86 10.29 16.54
N GLY A 116 0.53 9.07 16.10
CA GLY A 116 1.11 8.49 14.90
C GLY A 116 0.79 9.27 13.64
N ARG A 117 -0.44 9.80 13.50
CA ARG A 117 -0.82 10.68 12.37
C ARG A 117 0.09 11.89 12.26
N GLU A 118 0.34 12.60 13.36
CA GLU A 118 1.22 13.78 13.36
C GLU A 118 2.67 13.41 13.03
N GLN A 119 3.19 12.31 13.59
CA GLN A 119 4.54 11.84 13.29
C GLN A 119 4.71 11.45 11.81
N LEU A 120 3.72 10.75 11.23
CA LEU A 120 3.73 10.35 9.82
C LEU A 120 3.62 11.55 8.89
N ALA A 121 2.85 12.57 9.27
CA ALA A 121 2.73 13.80 8.52
C ALA A 121 4.07 14.54 8.35
N GLY A 122 5.02 14.36 9.29
CA GLY A 122 6.40 14.87 9.18
C GLY A 122 7.31 14.09 8.24
N GLN A 123 6.96 12.84 7.91
CA GLN A 123 7.79 11.89 7.18
C GLN A 123 7.49 11.80 5.67
N ILE A 124 6.53 12.57 5.18
CA ILE A 124 6.16 12.58 3.76
C ILE A 124 7.39 12.81 2.86
N ARG A 125 7.42 12.30 1.65
CA ARG A 125 8.53 12.56 0.71
C ARG A 125 8.05 13.49 -0.39
N CYS A 126 8.91 14.45 -0.76
CA CYS A 126 8.62 15.37 -1.85
C CYS A 126 9.28 14.87 -3.12
N PRO A 127 8.51 14.61 -4.19
CA PRO A 127 9.09 14.17 -5.46
C PRO A 127 10.05 15.25 -5.98
N GLY A 128 11.19 14.82 -6.55
CA GLY A 128 12.22 15.71 -7.08
C GLY A 128 13.29 16.15 -6.08
N LYS A 129 13.16 15.83 -4.78
CA LYS A 129 14.26 15.94 -3.81
C LYS A 129 14.91 14.55 -3.67
N ALA A 130 16.02 14.33 -4.37
CA ALA A 130 16.82 13.11 -4.14
C ALA A 130 17.20 13.04 -2.65
N ALA A 131 17.05 11.86 -2.05
CA ALA A 131 17.64 11.58 -0.74
C ALA A 131 19.15 11.80 -0.87
N ARG A 132 19.64 12.87 -0.24
CA ARG A 132 21.07 13.19 -0.20
C ARG A 132 21.69 12.56 1.03
#